data_AF-A0A661EKN8-F1
#
_entry.id   AF-A0A661EKN8-F1
#
_cell.length_a   1.000
_cell.length_b   1.000
_cell.length_c   1.000
_cell.angle_alpha   90.00
_cell.angle_beta   90.00
_cell.angle_gamma   90.00
#
_symmetry.space_group_name_H-M   'P 1'
#
loop_
_entity.id
_entity.type
_entity.pdbx_description
1 polymer ?
#
loop_
_entity_poly.entity_id
_entity_poly.type
_entity_poly.pdbx_seq_one_letter_code
_entity_poly.pdbx_strand_id
1 'polypeptide(L)'
;PGNFNVLFGVYQPDNMARDMWGRAAHSLWFTLIPEMGIIGIFLYLKLIFRCYSDSKWLRRNAITKPVVDAHEFELATACLASMTGCFLPSTFLSSLYYPHFWYLAVLILCARKIYEQRSAFGENDEAMLKNQHKLNMR
;
A
#
# COMPACT_ATOMS: atom_id res chain seq x y z
N PRO A 1 8.10 4.79 30.37
CA PRO A 1 9.18 5.73 29.97
C PRO A 1 10.07 6.09 31.17
N GLY A 2 11.32 5.62 31.15
CA GLY A 2 12.22 5.65 32.30
C GLY A 2 13.21 6.80 32.28
N ASN A 3 13.65 7.19 33.48
CA ASN A 3 14.65 8.22 33.76
C ASN A 3 16.04 7.97 33.13
N PHE A 4 16.23 6.82 32.48
CA PHE A 4 17.49 6.41 31.87
C PHE A 4 18.05 7.48 30.92
N ASN A 5 17.26 8.00 29.97
CA ASN A 5 17.79 8.97 28.99
C ASN A 5 18.27 10.29 29.61
N VAL A 6 17.78 10.66 30.80
CA VAL A 6 18.14 11.92 31.47
C VAL A 6 19.30 11.70 32.46
N LEU A 7 19.25 10.61 33.22
CA LEU A 7 20.23 10.31 34.27
C LEU A 7 21.43 9.50 33.78
N PHE A 8 21.39 8.92 32.58
CA PHE A 8 22.48 8.11 32.05
C PHE A 8 23.82 8.85 32.05
N GLY A 9 23.82 10.14 31.70
CA GLY A 9 25.03 10.97 31.72
C GLY A 9 25.64 11.16 33.12
N VAL A 10 24.86 11.01 34.19
CA VAL A 10 25.34 11.09 35.59
C VAL A 10 26.07 9.81 36.02
N TYR A 11 25.69 8.67 35.43
CA TYR A 11 26.24 7.36 35.76
C TYR A 11 27.21 6.83 34.69
N GLN A 12 27.50 7.62 33.65
CA GLN A 12 28.42 7.24 32.59
C GLN A 12 29.87 7.40 33.07
N PRO A 13 30.67 6.33 33.15
CA PRO A 13 32.07 6.42 33.54
C PRO A 13 32.91 7.08 32.43
N ASP A 14 33.99 7.77 32.81
CA ASP A 14 34.84 8.55 31.88
C ASP A 14 35.47 7.72 30.75
N ASN A 15 35.55 6.40 30.93
CA ASN A 15 36.06 5.46 29.93
C ASN A 15 35.00 4.98 28.92
N MET A 16 33.73 5.35 29.10
CA MET A 16 32.64 5.00 28.19
C MET A 16 32.47 6.09 27.14
N ALA A 17 32.55 5.71 25.86
CA ALA A 17 32.40 6.64 24.74
C ALA A 17 31.11 7.47 24.85
N ARG A 18 31.24 8.81 24.84
CA ARG A 18 30.15 9.77 25.04
C ARG A 18 29.08 9.76 23.94
N ASP A 19 29.40 9.22 22.77
CA ASP A 19 28.51 9.19 21.61
C ASP A 19 27.95 7.77 21.37
N MET A 20 27.01 7.37 22.22
CA MET A 20 26.21 6.14 22.02
C MET A 20 24.94 6.37 21.17
N TRP A 21 24.83 7.52 20.53
CA TRP A 21 23.70 7.87 19.66
C TRP A 21 23.75 7.01 18.38
N GLY A 22 22.60 6.53 17.91
CA GLY A 22 22.49 5.74 16.68
C GLY A 22 22.68 4.22 16.79
N ARG A 23 22.70 3.64 18.01
CA ARG A 23 22.71 2.16 18.17
C ARG A 23 21.41 1.47 17.77
N ALA A 24 20.30 2.21 17.72
CA ALA A 24 19.02 1.67 17.28
C ALA A 24 18.99 1.63 15.75
N ALA A 25 19.02 0.42 15.18
CA ALA A 25 18.75 0.22 13.77
C ALA A 25 17.25 0.44 13.51
N HIS A 26 16.87 1.69 13.23
CA HIS A 26 15.53 2.03 12.80
C HIS A 26 15.32 1.48 11.39
N SER A 27 14.51 0.45 11.25
CA SER A 27 14.13 -0.12 9.95
C SER A 27 12.89 -0.95 10.15
N LEU A 28 11.97 -0.87 9.19
CA LEU A 28 10.82 -1.76 9.15
C LEU A 28 11.25 -3.23 9.21
N TRP A 29 12.36 -3.60 8.56
CA TRP A 29 12.81 -5.00 8.51
C TRP A 29 13.29 -5.50 9.87
N PHE A 30 14.08 -4.70 10.59
CA PHE A 30 14.53 -5.02 11.94
C PHE A 30 13.41 -5.01 12.98
N THR A 31 12.26 -4.42 12.66
CA THR A 31 11.05 -4.46 13.49
C THR A 31 10.21 -5.71 13.13
N LEU A 32 9.98 -5.94 11.84
CA LEU A 32 9.13 -7.01 11.31
C LEU A 32 9.68 -8.42 11.61
N ILE A 33 10.98 -8.63 11.41
CA ILE A 33 11.59 -9.96 11.55
C ILE A 33 11.52 -10.47 13.00
N PRO A 34 11.93 -9.71 14.03
CA PRO A 34 11.90 -10.18 15.41
C PRO A 34 10.48 -10.24 15.99
N GLU A 35 9.60 -9.32 15.62
CA GLU A 35 8.26 -9.24 16.22
C GLU A 35 7.28 -10.26 15.62
N MET A 36 7.28 -10.44 14.30
CA MET A 36 6.29 -11.31 13.62
C MET A 36 6.88 -12.60 13.05
N GLY A 37 8.21 -12.75 13.06
CA GLY A 37 8.89 -13.93 12.52
C GLY A 37 8.67 -14.15 11.03
N ILE A 38 9.00 -15.36 10.57
CA ILE A 38 8.93 -15.76 9.15
C ILE A 38 7.49 -15.66 8.60
N ILE A 39 6.50 -16.02 9.41
CA ILE A 39 5.08 -16.00 9.01
C ILE A 39 4.63 -14.56 8.74
N GLY A 40 4.98 -13.62 9.62
CA GLY A 40 4.65 -12.21 9.42
C GLY A 40 5.29 -11.62 8.18
N ILE A 41 6.57 -11.91 7.94
CA ILE A 41 7.28 -11.49 6.73
C ILE A 41 6.57 -12.01 5.47
N PHE A 42 6.21 -13.29 5.46
CA PHE A 42 5.52 -13.89 4.32
C PHE A 42 4.17 -13.21 4.03
N LEU A 43 3.35 -12.99 5.06
CA LEU A 43 2.05 -12.31 4.91
C LEU A 43 2.22 -10.85 4.46
N TYR A 44 3.20 -10.15 5.02
CA TYR A 44 3.48 -8.76 4.69
C TYR A 44 3.95 -8.60 3.23
N LEU A 45 4.90 -9.42 2.79
CA LEU A 45 5.36 -9.42 1.39
C LEU A 45 4.23 -9.81 0.43
N LYS A 46 3.40 -10.80 0.79
CA LYS A 46 2.23 -11.19 0.00
C LYS A 46 1.23 -10.05 -0.14
N LEU A 47 1.01 -9.26 0.92
CA LEU A 47 0.13 -8.10 0.90
C LEU A 47 0.67 -7.01 -0.03
N ILE A 48 1.96 -6.66 0.08
CA ILE A 48 2.62 -5.70 -0.83
C ILE A 48 2.51 -6.16 -2.28
N PHE A 49 2.82 -7.43 -2.53
CA PHE A 49 2.75 -8.00 -3.87
C PHE A 49 1.33 -7.91 -4.42
N ARG A 50 0.31 -8.16 -3.58
CA ARG A 50 -1.08 -8.02 -3.99
C ARG A 50 -1.45 -6.58 -4.31
N CYS A 51 -1.12 -5.61 -3.45
CA CYS A 51 -1.34 -4.19 -3.71
C CYS A 51 -0.67 -3.73 -5.02
N TYR A 52 0.56 -4.19 -5.27
CA TYR A 52 1.27 -3.89 -6.51
C TYR A 52 0.63 -4.51 -7.75
N SER A 53 0.23 -5.78 -7.65
CA SER A 53 -0.46 -6.48 -8.72
C SER A 53 -1.80 -5.79 -9.04
N ASP A 54 -2.55 -5.42 -8.01
CA ASP A 54 -3.86 -4.79 -8.13
C ASP A 54 -3.76 -3.40 -8.79
N SER A 55 -2.82 -2.56 -8.36
CA SER A 55 -2.62 -1.25 -8.98
C SER A 55 -2.10 -1.34 -10.43
N LYS A 56 -1.22 -2.32 -10.73
CA LYS A 56 -0.81 -2.59 -12.12
C LYS A 56 -1.97 -3.07 -12.99
N TRP A 57 -2.80 -3.94 -12.44
CA TRP A 57 -3.99 -4.46 -13.12
C TRP A 57 -4.96 -3.32 -13.41
N LEU A 58 -5.23 -2.47 -12.43
CA LEU A 58 -6.11 -1.31 -12.59
C LEU A 58 -5.59 -0.37 -13.68
N ARG A 59 -4.28 -0.06 -13.66
CA ARG A 59 -3.64 0.78 -14.68
C ARG A 59 -3.75 0.20 -16.08
N ARG A 60 -3.58 -1.11 -16.25
CA ARG A 60 -3.68 -1.78 -17.56
C ARG A 60 -5.12 -1.77 -18.07
N ASN A 61 -6.09 -2.10 -17.23
CA ASN A 61 -7.49 -2.15 -17.65
C ASN A 61 -8.06 -0.76 -17.93
N ALA A 62 -7.65 0.26 -17.16
CA ALA A 62 -8.00 1.65 -17.43
C ALA A 62 -7.55 2.14 -18.82
N ILE A 63 -6.41 1.67 -19.34
CA ILE A 63 -5.96 1.97 -20.71
C ILE A 63 -6.79 1.20 -21.75
N THR A 64 -7.06 -0.08 -21.50
CA THR A 64 -7.59 -1.01 -22.52
C THR A 64 -9.10 -0.89 -22.68
N LYS A 65 -9.82 -0.57 -21.60
CA LYS A 65 -11.26 -0.40 -21.56
C LYS A 65 -11.55 0.93 -20.85
N PRO A 66 -11.66 2.05 -21.59
CA PRO A 66 -12.16 3.29 -21.01
C PRO A 66 -13.66 3.10 -20.74
N VAL A 67 -13.99 2.49 -19.61
CA VAL A 67 -15.39 2.17 -19.26
C VAL A 67 -16.12 3.42 -18.77
N VAL A 68 -15.44 4.38 -18.12
CA VAL A 68 -16.15 5.49 -17.46
C VAL A 68 -15.42 6.84 -17.45
N ASP A 69 -14.10 6.92 -17.24
CA ASP A 69 -13.39 8.22 -17.30
C ASP A 69 -11.85 8.06 -17.39
N ALA A 70 -11.13 9.15 -17.64
CA ALA A 70 -9.66 9.19 -17.63
C ALA A 70 -9.07 9.10 -16.19
N HIS A 71 -9.90 9.32 -15.17
CA HIS A 71 -9.49 9.47 -13.78
C HIS A 71 -9.01 8.17 -13.14
N GLU A 72 -9.52 7.00 -13.57
CA GLU A 72 -9.11 5.70 -13.03
C GLU A 72 -7.64 5.38 -13.32
N PHE A 73 -7.12 5.83 -14.46
CA PHE A 73 -5.71 5.69 -14.79
C PHE A 73 -4.82 6.57 -13.91
N GLU A 74 -5.22 7.82 -13.69
CA GLU A 74 -4.53 8.77 -12.82
C GLU A 74 -4.51 8.26 -11.38
N LEU A 75 -5.66 7.77 -10.89
CA LEU A 75 -5.79 7.18 -9.56
C LEU A 75 -4.89 5.96 -9.39
N ALA A 76 -4.86 5.05 -10.36
CA ALA A 76 -3.99 3.86 -10.31
C ALA A 76 -2.50 4.25 -10.28
N THR A 77 -2.13 5.28 -11.04
CA THR A 77 -0.76 5.81 -11.09
C THR A 77 -0.38 6.49 -9.78
N ALA A 78 -1.28 7.32 -9.23
CA ALA A 78 -1.10 7.95 -7.92
C ALA A 78 -0.94 6.90 -6.82
N CYS A 79 -1.77 5.85 -6.79
CA CYS A 79 -1.66 4.76 -5.82
C CYS A 79 -0.31 4.03 -5.91
N LEU A 80 0.20 3.76 -7.12
CA LEU A 80 1.52 3.17 -7.32
C LEU A 80 2.63 4.08 -6.79
N ALA A 81 2.57 5.37 -7.14
CA ALA A 81 3.55 6.37 -6.69
C ALA A 81 3.55 6.52 -5.16
N SER A 82 2.37 6.62 -4.54
CA SER A 82 2.21 6.69 -3.08
C SER A 82 2.72 5.43 -2.40
N MET A 83 2.48 4.25 -2.96
CA MET A 83 3.00 3.01 -2.39
C MET A 83 4.53 2.96 -2.45
N THR A 84 5.15 3.34 -3.56
CA THR A 84 6.62 3.44 -3.65
C THR A 84 7.19 4.50 -2.68
N GLY A 85 6.52 5.64 -2.56
CA GLY A 85 6.89 6.72 -1.64
C GLY A 85 6.73 6.33 -0.17
N CYS A 86 5.82 5.41 0.17
CA CYS A 86 5.69 4.86 1.51
C CYS A 86 6.80 3.83 1.80
N PHE A 87 7.16 2.99 0.83
CA PHE A 87 8.12 1.88 1.03
C PHE A 87 9.59 2.31 1.09
N LEU A 88 9.98 3.27 0.26
CA LEU A 88 11.36 3.78 0.23
C LEU A 88 11.83 4.28 1.61
N PRO A 89 11.14 5.21 2.29
CA PRO A 89 11.54 5.66 3.61
C PRO A 89 11.33 4.58 4.69
N SER A 90 10.33 3.71 4.55
CA SER A 90 10.08 2.62 5.50
C SER A 90 11.23 1.61 5.57
N THR A 91 12.09 1.54 4.55
CA THR A 91 13.31 0.72 4.62
C THR A 91 14.27 1.21 5.71
N PHE A 92 14.26 2.51 6.03
CA PHE A 92 15.13 3.16 7.01
C PHE A 92 14.38 3.64 8.28
N LEU A 93 13.06 3.50 8.33
CA LEU A 93 12.24 3.93 9.46
C LEU A 93 11.39 2.77 9.95
N SER A 94 11.28 2.63 11.27
CA SER A 94 10.38 1.67 11.91
C SER A 94 8.93 2.14 11.81
N SER A 95 8.34 1.95 10.63
CA SER A 95 6.99 2.44 10.27
C SER A 95 5.94 1.32 10.25
N LEU A 96 6.25 0.11 10.72
CA LEU A 96 5.39 -1.07 10.57
C LEU A 96 3.97 -0.85 11.16
N TYR A 97 3.89 -0.16 12.30
CA TYR A 97 2.65 0.15 12.99
C TYR A 97 1.97 1.45 12.55
N TYR A 98 2.57 2.18 11.61
CA TYR A 98 1.95 3.41 11.11
C TYR A 98 0.79 3.06 10.18
N PRO A 99 -0.34 3.78 10.30
CA PRO A 99 -1.56 3.43 9.57
C PRO A 99 -1.49 3.74 8.07
N HIS A 100 -0.48 4.51 7.61
CA HIS A 100 -0.37 4.96 6.22
C HIS A 100 -0.36 3.83 5.20
N PHE A 101 0.43 2.78 5.44
CA PHE A 101 0.48 1.62 4.56
C PHE A 101 -0.88 0.91 4.50
N TRP A 102 -1.54 0.74 5.64
CA TRP A 102 -2.83 0.08 5.75
C TRP A 102 -3.94 0.85 5.03
N TYR A 103 -3.97 2.18 5.17
CA TYR A 103 -4.90 3.03 4.44
C TYR A 103 -4.67 2.97 2.92
N LEU A 104 -3.42 3.00 2.47
CA LEU A 104 -3.10 2.86 1.04
C LEU A 104 -3.54 1.49 0.50
N ALA A 105 -3.32 0.41 1.26
CA ALA A 105 -3.75 -0.93 0.87
C ALA A 105 -5.28 -1.02 0.71
N VAL A 106 -6.03 -0.49 1.67
CA VAL A 106 -7.51 -0.44 1.60
C VAL A 106 -7.97 0.41 0.43
N LEU A 107 -7.35 1.58 0.20
CA LEU A 107 -7.72 2.47 -0.90
C LEU A 107 -7.53 1.78 -2.27
N ILE A 108 -6.42 1.06 -2.46
CA ILE A 108 -6.18 0.27 -3.68
C ILE A 108 -7.23 -0.83 -3.84
N LEU A 109 -7.56 -1.55 -2.78
CA LEU A 109 -8.58 -2.61 -2.80
C LEU A 109 -9.96 -2.05 -3.16
N CYS A 110 -10.36 -0.93 -2.55
CA CYS A 110 -11.61 -0.25 -2.84
C CYS A 110 -11.65 0.23 -4.29
N ALA A 111 -10.58 0.88 -4.77
CA ALA A 111 -10.49 1.34 -6.15
C ALA A 111 -10.66 0.19 -7.15
N ARG A 112 -10.00 -0.95 -6.89
CA ARG A 112 -10.15 -2.16 -7.71
C ARG A 112 -11.58 -2.68 -7.69
N LYS A 113 -12.20 -2.79 -6.51
CA LYS A 113 -13.56 -3.32 -6.37
C LYS A 113 -14.60 -2.45 -7.07
N ILE A 114 -14.48 -1.13 -6.94
CA ILE A 114 -15.35 -0.18 -7.62
C ILE A 114 -15.19 -0.28 -9.14
N TYR A 115 -13.95 -0.42 -9.63
CA TYR A 115 -13.70 -0.60 -11.06
C TYR A 115 -14.33 -1.90 -11.60
N GLU A 116 -14.17 -3.02 -10.89
CA GLU A 116 -14.80 -4.30 -11.25
C GLU A 116 -16.33 -4.17 -11.30
N GLN A 117 -16.95 -3.50 -10.33
CA GLN A 117 -18.39 -3.26 -10.30
C GLN A 117 -18.88 -2.37 -11.45
N ARG A 118 -18.18 -1.27 -11.74
CA ARG A 118 -18.49 -0.37 -12.86
C ARG A 118 -18.35 -1.07 -14.21
N SER A 119 -17.29 -1.86 -14.39
CA SER A 119 -17.09 -2.64 -15.62
C SER A 119 -18.19 -3.65 -15.85
N ALA A 120 -18.64 -4.36 -14.80
CA ALA A 120 -19.74 -5.31 -14.92
C ALA A 120 -21.08 -4.60 -15.23
N PHE A 121 -21.31 -3.42 -14.65
CA PHE A 121 -22.51 -2.63 -14.92
C PHE A 121 -22.57 -2.14 -16.38
N GLY A 122 -21.48 -1.55 -16.89
CA GLY A 122 -21.44 -1.06 -18.27
C GLY A 122 -21.65 -2.16 -19.34
N GLU A 123 -21.15 -3.37 -19.08
CA GLU A 123 -21.34 -4.51 -19.99
C GLU A 123 -22.81 -4.98 -20.04
N ASN A 124 -23.51 -4.94 -18.89
CA ASN A 124 -24.93 -5.28 -18.82
C ASN A 124 -25.82 -4.24 -19.54
N ASP A 125 -25.50 -2.96 -19.40
CA ASP A 125 -26.22 -1.88 -20.08
C ASP A 125 -26.09 -1.97 -21.60
N GLU A 126 -24.87 -2.23 -22.11
CA GLU A 126 -24.67 -2.46 -23.55
C GLU A 126 -25.47 -3.67 -24.07
N ALA A 127 -25.53 -4.75 -23.29
CA ALA A 127 -26.28 -5.95 -23.66
C ALA A 127 -27.79 -5.68 -23.71
N MET A 128 -28.32 -4.90 -22.77
CA MET A 128 -29.72 -4.45 -22.74
C MET A 128 -30.07 -3.63 -23.99
N LEU A 129 -29.25 -2.64 -24.33
CA LEU A 129 -29.47 -1.78 -25.51
C LEU A 129 -29.44 -2.59 -26.82
N LYS A 130 -28.48 -3.51 -26.97
CA LYS A 130 -28.39 -4.39 -28.15
C LYS A 130 -29.63 -5.28 -28.30
N ASN A 131 -30.20 -5.76 -27.20
CA ASN A 131 -31.42 -6.57 -27.21
C ASN A 131 -32.67 -5.75 -27.54
N GLN A 132 -32.80 -4.54 -27.02
CA GLN A 132 -33.91 -3.64 -27.37
C GLN A 132 -33.89 -3.26 -28.85
N HIS A 133 -32.71 -2.98 -29.42
CA HIS A 133 -32.61 -2.65 -30.84
C HIS A 133 -33.01 -3.82 -31.75
N LYS A 134 -32.68 -5.06 -31.38
CA LYS A 134 -33.13 -6.27 -32.09
C LYS A 134 -34.64 -6.48 -32.02
N LEU A 135 -35.28 -6.12 -30.90
CA LEU A 135 -36.74 -6.21 -30.74
C LEU A 135 -37.48 -5.18 -31.60
N ASN A 136 -36.94 -3.97 -31.75
CA ASN A 136 -37.56 -2.90 -32.55
C ASN A 136 -37.37 -3.05 -34.07
N MET A 137 -36.50 -3.95 -34.53
CA MET A 137 -36.28 -4.25 -35.96
C MET A 137 -37.07 -5.47 -36.46
N ARG A 138 -37.93 -6.06 -35.62
CA ARG A 138 -38.88 -7.12 -35.97
C ARG A 138 -40.30 -6.58 -35.98
#